data_AF-A0A090N577-F1
#
_entry.id   AF-A0A090N577-F1
#
_cell.length_a   1.000
_cell.length_b   1.000
_cell.length_c   1.000
_cell.angle_alpha   90.00
_cell.angle_beta   90.00
_cell.angle_gamma   90.00
#
_symmetry.space_group_name_H-M   'P 1'
#
loop_
_entity.id
_entity.type
_entity.pdbx_description
1 polymer ?
#
loop_
_entity_poly.entity_id
_entity_poly.type
_entity_poly.pdbx_seq_one_letter_code
_entity_poly.pdbx_strand_id
1 'polypeptide(L)'
;MARADAEARKIRCFGHILNLVAQTFLYGDDAASFELQSQAYGMLEGVEEDLECWPAKGPVRKLHNIVRFIGASPQRTEAFKAHAREQEEANVYKVEEESTGELEVIQNSVNIWF
;
A
#
# COMPACT_ATOMS: atom_id res chain seq x y z
N MET A 1 -23.42 20.32 13.60
CA MET A 1 -22.28 19.46 13.18
C MET A 1 -21.01 20.19 13.55
N ALA A 2 -20.14 19.59 14.37
CA ALA A 2 -18.99 20.30 14.91
C ALA A 2 -17.99 20.61 13.79
N ARG A 3 -17.24 21.71 13.91
CA ARG A 3 -16.22 22.11 12.94
C ARG A 3 -15.19 20.99 12.71
N ALA A 4 -14.82 20.28 13.78
CA ALA A 4 -13.94 19.11 13.73
C ALA A 4 -14.49 17.99 12.82
N ASP A 5 -15.80 17.70 12.87
CA ASP A 5 -16.43 16.67 12.01
C ASP A 5 -16.39 17.05 10.51
N ALA A 6 -16.40 18.35 10.21
CA ALA A 6 -16.30 18.85 8.85
C ALA A 6 -14.86 18.79 8.33
N GLU A 7 -13.88 19.10 9.18
CA GLU A 7 -12.45 19.02 8.86
C GLU A 7 -12.01 17.56 8.67
N ALA A 8 -12.41 16.64 9.56
CA ALA A 8 -12.13 15.20 9.43
C ALA A 8 -12.70 14.60 8.13
N ARG A 9 -13.92 15.00 7.74
CA ARG A 9 -14.51 14.57 6.46
C ARG A 9 -13.73 15.08 5.26
N LYS A 10 -13.25 16.33 5.27
CA LYS A 10 -12.45 16.88 4.17
C LYS A 10 -11.14 16.13 4.00
N ILE A 11 -10.44 15.83 5.10
CA ILE A 11 -9.20 15.05 5.08
C ILE A 11 -9.46 13.66 4.47
N ARG A 12 -10.53 12.99 4.90
CA ARG A 12 -10.93 11.68 4.35
C ARG A 12 -11.24 11.73 2.86
N CYS A 13 -12.07 12.70 2.42
CA CYS A 13 -12.42 12.84 1.00
C CYS A 13 -11.18 13.14 0.14
N PHE A 14 -10.27 13.97 0.64
CA PHE A 14 -9.02 14.27 -0.04
C PHE A 14 -8.13 13.03 -0.15
N GLY A 15 -7.97 12.27 0.94
CA GLY A 15 -7.24 11.00 0.93
C GLY A 15 -7.84 9.99 -0.07
N HIS A 16 -9.17 9.89 -0.14
CA HIS A 16 -9.84 9.05 -1.12
C HIS A 16 -9.56 9.47 -2.57
N ILE A 17 -9.60 10.78 -2.87
CA ILE A 17 -9.28 11.30 -4.21
C ILE A 17 -7.82 11.00 -4.56
N LEU A 18 -6.89 11.21 -3.63
CA LEU A 18 -5.48 10.89 -3.84
C LEU A 18 -5.28 9.40 -4.12
N ASN A 19 -5.98 8.52 -3.40
CA ASN A 19 -5.92 7.08 -3.65
C ASN A 19 -6.44 6.72 -5.05
N LEU A 20 -7.58 7.28 -5.49
CA LEU A 20 -8.11 7.06 -6.84
C LEU A 20 -7.13 7.53 -7.93
N VAL A 21 -6.51 8.70 -7.73
CA VAL A 21 -5.51 9.23 -8.68
C VAL A 21 -4.26 8.35 -8.70
N ALA A 22 -3.78 7.89 -7.54
CA ALA A 22 -2.63 6.99 -7.47
C ALA A 22 -2.92 5.64 -8.15
N GLN A 23 -4.09 5.06 -7.91
CA GLN A 23 -4.52 3.81 -8.54
C GLN A 23 -4.59 3.91 -10.06
N THR A 24 -5.22 4.98 -10.57
CA THR A 24 -5.28 5.23 -12.02
C THR A 24 -3.90 5.49 -12.62
N PHE A 25 -3.00 6.16 -11.90
CA PHE A 25 -1.62 6.38 -12.34
C PHE A 25 -0.79 5.09 -12.38
N LEU A 26 -0.89 4.24 -11.35
CA LEU A 26 -0.08 3.03 -11.21
C LEU A 26 -0.61 1.88 -12.07
N TYR A 27 -1.92 1.74 -12.18
CA TYR A 27 -2.56 0.57 -12.78
C TYR A 27 -3.39 0.91 -14.03
N GLY A 28 -3.61 2.19 -14.35
CA GLY A 28 -4.45 2.62 -15.47
C GLY A 28 -5.95 2.63 -15.11
N ASP A 29 -6.80 2.76 -16.13
CA ASP A 29 -8.25 2.97 -15.96
C ASP A 29 -8.99 1.82 -15.26
N ASP A 30 -8.40 0.63 -15.22
CA ASP A 30 -9.02 -0.57 -14.65
C ASP A 30 -8.21 -1.15 -13.47
N ALA A 31 -7.80 -0.28 -12.55
CA ALA A 31 -7.03 -0.64 -11.36
C ALA A 31 -7.72 -1.71 -10.51
N ALA A 32 -9.02 -1.57 -10.28
CA ALA A 32 -9.78 -2.47 -9.41
C ALA A 32 -9.86 -3.90 -9.97
N SER A 33 -10.13 -4.06 -11.27
CA SER A 33 -10.18 -5.40 -11.88
C SER A 33 -8.78 -6.02 -11.96
N PHE A 34 -7.75 -5.20 -12.21
CA PHE A 34 -6.36 -5.65 -12.20
C PHE A 34 -5.92 -6.19 -10.83
N GLU A 35 -6.20 -5.43 -9.75
CA GLU A 35 -5.89 -5.86 -8.38
C GLU A 35 -6.65 -7.14 -8.01
N LEU A 36 -7.94 -7.23 -8.36
CA LEU A 36 -8.77 -8.42 -8.12
C LEU A 36 -8.21 -9.65 -8.86
N GLN A 37 -7.81 -9.49 -10.13
CA GLN A 37 -7.20 -10.56 -10.92
C GLN A 37 -5.87 -11.02 -10.32
N SER A 38 -4.98 -10.08 -9.98
CA SER A 38 -3.69 -10.42 -9.35
C SER A 38 -3.87 -11.15 -8.02
N GLN A 39 -4.81 -10.72 -7.18
CA GLN A 39 -5.15 -11.41 -5.94
C GLN A 39 -5.69 -12.82 -6.18
N ALA A 40 -6.59 -12.98 -7.16
CA ALA A 40 -7.14 -14.29 -7.52
C ALA A 40 -6.03 -15.26 -7.98
N TYR A 41 -5.09 -14.81 -8.81
CA TYR A 41 -3.94 -15.62 -9.22
C TYR A 41 -3.01 -15.96 -8.07
N GLY A 42 -2.80 -15.03 -7.12
CA GLY A 42 -2.04 -15.30 -5.90
C GLY A 42 -2.67 -16.39 -5.02
N MET A 43 -4.00 -16.45 -4.93
CA MET A 43 -4.71 -17.48 -4.17
C MET A 43 -4.72 -18.85 -4.85
N LEU A 44 -4.68 -18.87 -6.18
CA LEU A 44 -4.72 -20.10 -6.99
C LEU A 44 -3.34 -20.70 -7.27
N GLU A 45 -2.26 -20.15 -6.69
CA GLU A 45 -0.86 -20.46 -7.04
C GLU A 45 -0.57 -20.33 -8.56
N GLY A 46 -1.38 -19.53 -9.27
CA GLY A 46 -1.23 -19.19 -10.69
C GLY A 46 -0.09 -18.21 -10.90
N VAL A 47 1.14 -18.66 -10.59
CA VAL A 47 2.34 -17.82 -10.57
C VAL A 47 2.60 -17.22 -11.94
N GLU A 48 2.38 -18.01 -13.00
CA GLU A 48 2.66 -17.66 -14.40
C GLU A 48 1.63 -16.68 -14.94
N GLU A 49 0.34 -16.90 -14.66
CA GLU A 49 -0.75 -16.02 -15.06
C GLU A 49 -0.68 -14.64 -14.36
N ASP A 50 -0.29 -14.59 -13.08
CA ASP A 50 0.01 -13.31 -12.44
C ASP A 50 1.20 -12.65 -13.14
N LEU A 51 2.29 -13.38 -13.40
CA LEU A 51 3.48 -12.83 -14.07
C LEU A 51 3.19 -12.22 -15.44
N GLU A 52 2.20 -12.75 -16.16
CA GLU A 52 1.73 -12.26 -17.47
C GLU A 52 0.86 -11.00 -17.39
N CYS A 53 0.23 -10.69 -16.24
CA CYS A 53 -0.60 -9.48 -16.10
C CYS A 53 0.22 -8.20 -15.83
N TRP A 54 1.44 -8.34 -15.27
CA TRP A 54 2.34 -7.23 -14.93
C TRP A 54 3.25 -6.64 -16.04
N PRO A 55 3.57 -7.27 -17.19
CA PRO A 55 4.57 -6.78 -18.15
C PRO A 55 4.37 -5.33 -18.60
N ALA A 56 3.12 -4.89 -18.77
CA ALA A 56 2.78 -3.53 -19.20
C ALA A 56 2.87 -2.48 -18.08
N LYS A 57 3.03 -2.88 -16.80
CA LYS A 57 3.01 -1.97 -15.64
C LYS A 57 4.38 -1.34 -15.32
N GLY A 58 5.40 -1.55 -16.16
CA GLY A 58 6.67 -0.83 -16.11
C GLY A 58 7.38 -0.89 -14.74
N PRO A 59 7.69 0.27 -14.09
CA PRO A 59 8.32 0.29 -12.77
C PRO A 59 7.51 -0.42 -11.67
N VAL A 60 6.19 -0.40 -11.75
CA VAL A 60 5.30 -1.04 -10.76
C VAL A 60 5.50 -2.57 -10.77
N ARG A 61 5.70 -3.17 -11.94
CA ARG A 61 6.08 -4.59 -12.05
C ARG A 61 7.37 -4.92 -11.30
N LYS A 62 8.37 -4.03 -11.35
CA LYS A 62 9.66 -4.27 -10.65
C LYS A 62 9.44 -4.31 -9.14
N LEU A 63 8.65 -3.37 -8.62
CA LEU A 63 8.25 -3.36 -7.21
C LEU A 63 7.49 -4.63 -6.83
N HIS A 64 6.49 -5.02 -7.63
CA HIS A 64 5.74 -6.27 -7.43
C HIS A 64 6.67 -7.49 -7.35
N ASN A 65 7.59 -7.62 -8.29
CA ASN A 65 8.55 -8.73 -8.31
C ASN A 65 9.43 -8.78 -7.04
N ILE A 66 9.86 -7.62 -6.54
CA ILE A 66 10.65 -7.53 -5.30
C ILE A 66 9.80 -7.98 -4.11
N VAL A 67 8.58 -7.46 -3.97
CA VAL A 67 7.66 -7.83 -2.88
C VAL A 67 7.35 -9.32 -2.91
N ARG A 68 7.02 -9.85 -4.09
CA ARG A 68 6.79 -11.29 -4.31
C ARG A 68 8.02 -12.12 -3.95
N PHE A 69 9.21 -11.69 -4.38
CA PHE A 69 10.46 -12.37 -4.05
C PHE A 69 10.65 -12.43 -2.53
N ILE A 70 10.54 -11.30 -1.81
CA ILE A 70 10.69 -11.24 -0.35
C ILE A 70 9.65 -12.13 0.35
N GLY A 71 8.39 -12.05 -0.06
CA GLY A 71 7.28 -12.77 0.56
C GLY A 71 7.28 -14.28 0.34
N ALA A 72 7.89 -14.77 -0.73
CA ALA A 72 7.90 -16.20 -1.06
C ALA A 72 8.80 -17.08 -0.14
N SER A 73 9.39 -16.53 0.93
CA SER A 73 10.16 -17.29 1.93
C SER A 73 10.09 -16.60 3.30
N PRO A 74 9.82 -17.35 4.38
CA PRO A 74 9.87 -16.82 5.74
C PRO A 74 11.24 -16.20 6.06
N GLN A 75 12.33 -16.85 5.64
CA GLN A 75 13.70 -16.37 5.89
C GLN A 75 13.96 -15.02 5.23
N ARG A 76 13.50 -14.81 3.99
CA ARG A 76 13.65 -13.53 3.29
C ARG A 76 12.78 -12.45 3.90
N THR A 77 11.57 -12.79 4.31
CA THR A 77 10.67 -11.88 5.02
C THR A 77 11.27 -11.44 6.36
N GLU A 78 11.85 -12.37 7.13
CA GLU A 78 12.53 -12.06 8.39
C GLU A 78 13.77 -11.20 8.19
N ALA A 79 14.62 -11.52 7.20
CA ALA A 79 15.80 -10.72 6.88
C ALA A 79 15.43 -9.29 6.46
N PHE A 80 14.38 -9.13 5.64
CA PHE A 80 13.86 -7.82 5.27
C PHE A 80 13.38 -7.01 6.49
N LYS A 81 12.63 -7.66 7.40
CA LYS A 81 12.16 -7.02 8.65
C LYS A 81 13.33 -6.61 9.56
N ALA A 82 14.37 -7.43 9.66
CA ALA A 82 15.56 -7.10 10.44
C ALA A 82 16.26 -5.84 9.90
N HIS A 83 16.50 -5.79 8.58
CA HIS A 83 17.09 -4.62 7.94
C HIS A 83 16.21 -3.37 8.03
N ALA A 84 14.89 -3.51 7.94
CA ALA A 84 13.96 -2.39 8.11
C ALA A 84 14.08 -1.75 9.50
N ARG A 85 14.21 -2.57 10.55
CA ARG A 85 14.43 -2.09 11.94
C ARG A 85 15.77 -1.38 12.11
N GLU A 86 16.85 -1.93 11.56
CA GLU A 86 18.17 -1.30 11.56
C GLU A 86 18.15 0.07 10.86
N GLN A 87 17.37 0.21 9.78
CA GLN A 87 17.19 1.47 9.08
C GLN A 87 16.33 2.47 9.85
N GLU A 88 15.31 2.04 10.59
CA GLU A 88 14.49 2.89 11.45
C GLU A 88 15.32 3.44 12.63
N GLU A 89 16.18 2.60 13.21
CA GLU A 89 17.13 3.00 14.26
C GLU A 89 18.22 3.95 13.74
N ALA A 90 18.63 3.81 12.48
CA ALA A 90 19.61 4.68 11.83
C ALA A 90 19.01 5.99 11.29
N ASN A 91 17.74 5.97 10.86
CA ASN A 91 17.02 7.12 10.34
C ASN A 91 16.33 7.88 11.48
N VAL A 92 17.12 8.69 12.20
CA VAL A 92 16.64 9.78 13.07
C VAL A 92 16.06 10.93 12.22
N TYR A 93 15.15 10.64 11.30
CA TYR A 93 14.25 11.67 10.78
C TYR A 93 13.11 11.76 11.77
N LYS A 94 13.21 12.72 12.70
CA LYS A 94 12.05 13.19 13.47
C LYS A 94 11.01 13.68 12.47
N VAL A 95 10.07 12.81 12.08
CA VAL A 95 8.73 13.26 11.76
C VAL A 95 8.28 13.98 13.03
N GLU A 96 7.96 15.27 12.90
CA GLU A 96 7.53 16.09 14.04
C GLU A 96 6.45 15.35 14.85
N GLU A 97 6.43 15.54 16.18
CA GLU A 97 5.54 14.83 17.10
C GLU A 97 4.14 14.69 16.49
N GLU A 98 3.79 13.45 16.13
CA GLU A 98 2.51 13.08 15.55
C GLU A 98 1.42 13.56 16.51
N SER A 99 0.65 14.55 16.06
CA SER A 99 -0.43 15.11 16.86
C SER A 99 -1.42 13.99 17.18
N THR A 100 -1.91 13.92 18.41
CA THR A 100 -2.91 12.92 18.84
C THR A 100 -4.15 12.88 17.94
N GLY A 101 -4.43 13.95 17.18
CA GLY A 101 -5.49 13.98 16.16
C GLY A 101 -5.18 13.18 14.89
N GLU A 102 -3.92 12.98 14.51
CA GLU A 102 -3.52 12.19 13.34
C GLU A 102 -3.63 10.67 13.62
N LEU A 103 -3.31 10.25 14.85
CA LEU A 103 -3.45 8.86 15.30
C LEU A 103 -4.90 8.35 15.28
N GLU A 104 -5.88 9.19 15.63
CA GLU A 104 -7.31 8.82 15.55
C GLU A 104 -7.81 8.67 14.10
N VAL A 105 -7.20 9.41 13.17
CA VAL A 105 -7.51 9.29 11.73
C VAL A 105 -6.89 8.00 11.19
N ILE A 106 -5.64 7.69 11.56
CA ILE A 106 -4.92 6.48 11.14
C ILE A 106 -5.61 5.20 11.64
N GLN A 107 -6.04 5.17 12.89
CA GLN A 107 -6.76 4.02 13.45
C GLN A 107 -8.10 3.76 12.76
N ASN A 108 -8.80 4.79 12.29
CA ASN A 108 -10.02 4.62 11.50
C ASN A 108 -9.76 4.22 10.04
N SER A 109 -8.55 4.47 9.50
CA SER A 109 -8.16 4.02 8.16
C SER A 109 -7.70 2.57 8.08
N VAL A 110 -7.40 1.90 9.20
CA VAL A 110 -7.13 0.45 9.22
C VAL A 110 -8.35 -0.35 8.72
N ASN A 111 -9.55 0.25 8.77
CA ASN A 111 -10.80 -0.33 8.27
C ASN A 111 -11.14 0.07 6.82
N ILE A 112 -10.27 0.82 6.12
CA ILE A 112 -10.52 1.41 4.77
C ILE A 112 -9.61 0.74 3.71
N TRP A 113 -9.42 -0.58 3.82
CA TRP A 113 -8.87 -1.43 2.75
C TRP A 113 -9.90 -2.45 2.24
N PHE A 114 -11.19 -2.19 2.46
CA PHE A 114 -12.32 -2.90 1.85
C PHE A 114 -13.20 -1.92 1.07
#